data_AF-A0AAJ0S7W3-F1
#
_entry.id   AF-A0AAJ0S7W3-F1
#
_cell.length_a   1.000
_cell.length_b   1.000
_cell.length_c   1.000
_cell.angle_alpha   90.00
_cell.angle_beta   90.00
_cell.angle_gamma   90.00
#
_symmetry.space_group_name_H-M   'P 1'
#
loop_
_entity.id
_entity.type
_entity.pdbx_description
1 polymer ?
#
loop_
_entity_poly.entity_id
_entity_poly.type
_entity_poly.pdbx_seq_one_letter_code
_entity_poly.pdbx_strand_id
1 'polypeptide(L)'
;MKKTICTVTAALLTVCAFAQEIKIKNDEIKLDDKAVAYIEGKKPNLQILSLDKQYSVSAELKFLESTGKRWMILKSAKSGKTNEVDYKKFNPLNQQKSVIEAFIDKGFVSADGLNTEAIENFINGESSGVGNKIKEEANAANGKQKRIEGYQVAIDDAGVIYSAITKDPNNKKIGYIKIVSTTALGVQKYEVYDLDQNLIATWYNMSSKHPGYDKFLYEELITFDNKVFKIKYESSGANIQYRISADKTALNIVNELIDNKYVLQHQGTAR
;
A
#
# COMPACT_ATOMS: atom_id res chain seq x y z
N MET A 1 40.42 27.13 -4.05
CA MET A 1 39.35 26.51 -4.86
C MET A 1 39.67 25.10 -5.32
N LYS A 2 40.88 24.81 -5.86
CA LYS A 2 41.23 23.44 -6.32
C LYS A 2 41.27 22.37 -5.22
N LYS A 3 41.69 22.71 -3.99
CA LYS A 3 41.75 21.77 -2.85
C LYS A 3 40.36 21.44 -2.27
N THR A 4 39.44 22.40 -2.25
CA THR A 4 38.09 22.23 -1.69
C THR A 4 37.20 21.37 -2.58
N ILE A 5 37.38 21.42 -3.90
CA ILE A 5 36.61 20.61 -4.87
C ILE A 5 36.98 19.12 -4.75
N CYS A 6 38.27 18.78 -4.61
CA CYS A 6 38.69 17.38 -4.44
C CYS A 6 38.17 16.73 -3.15
N THR A 7 38.02 17.50 -2.06
CA THR A 7 37.48 16.96 -0.80
C THR A 7 35.98 16.67 -0.88
N VAL A 8 35.22 17.47 -1.62
CA VAL A 8 33.78 17.26 -1.81
C VAL A 8 33.50 16.06 -2.74
N THR A 9 34.32 15.84 -3.77
CA THR A 9 34.18 14.67 -4.65
C THR A 9 34.60 13.35 -3.98
N ALA A 10 35.57 13.38 -3.06
CA ALA A 10 35.97 12.21 -2.27
C ALA A 10 34.92 11.81 -1.22
N ALA A 11 34.18 12.78 -0.66
CA ALA A 11 33.09 12.52 0.29
C ALA A 11 31.81 11.97 -0.37
N LEU A 12 31.65 12.15 -1.67
CA LEU A 12 30.52 11.60 -2.45
C LEU A 12 30.72 10.13 -2.88
N LEU A 13 31.94 9.59 -2.78
CA LEU A 13 32.25 8.19 -3.13
C LEU A 13 32.03 7.21 -1.96
N THR A 14 31.87 7.68 -0.73
CA THR A 14 31.70 6.83 0.46
C THR A 14 30.26 6.34 0.70
N VAL A 15 29.31 6.66 -0.18
CA VAL A 15 27.94 6.10 -0.14
C VAL A 15 27.62 5.34 -1.42
N CYS A 16 28.59 4.64 -1.99
CA CYS A 16 28.27 3.45 -2.76
C CYS A 16 27.83 2.37 -1.76
N ALA A 17 26.54 2.34 -1.43
CA ALA A 17 25.95 1.17 -0.79
C ALA A 17 26.14 0.00 -1.76
N PHE A 18 27.22 -0.76 -1.59
CA PHE A 18 27.41 -2.00 -2.31
C PHE A 18 26.21 -2.88 -1.96
N ALA A 19 25.34 -3.13 -2.95
CA ALA A 19 24.28 -4.10 -2.78
C ALA A 19 24.96 -5.47 -2.62
N GLN A 20 25.02 -5.96 -1.39
CA GLN A 20 25.62 -7.25 -1.06
C GLN A 20 25.00 -8.35 -1.94
N GLU A 21 25.84 -9.06 -2.68
CA GLU A 21 25.38 -10.03 -3.65
C GLU A 21 24.97 -11.33 -2.95
N ILE A 22 23.66 -11.61 -2.92
CA ILE A 22 23.12 -12.85 -2.37
C ILE A 22 23.05 -13.91 -3.46
N LYS A 23 23.81 -15.00 -3.29
CA LYS A 23 23.75 -16.23 -4.10
C LYS A 23 23.29 -17.41 -3.26
N ILE A 24 22.44 -18.26 -3.81
CA ILE A 24 22.04 -19.52 -3.19
C ILE A 24 22.31 -20.62 -4.21
N LYS A 25 23.19 -21.56 -3.87
CA LYS A 25 23.59 -22.68 -4.75
C LYS A 25 23.80 -23.92 -3.91
N ASN A 26 23.18 -25.04 -4.30
CA ASN A 26 23.26 -26.31 -3.57
C ASN A 26 22.96 -26.12 -2.07
N ASP A 27 21.87 -25.40 -1.75
CA ASP A 27 21.43 -25.08 -0.39
C ASP A 27 22.41 -24.23 0.45
N GLU A 28 23.53 -23.80 -0.13
CA GLU A 28 24.51 -22.91 0.50
C GLU A 28 24.14 -21.44 0.22
N ILE A 29 24.02 -20.64 1.29
CA ILE A 29 23.80 -19.20 1.21
C ILE A 29 25.16 -18.52 1.18
N LYS A 30 25.41 -17.72 0.14
CA LYS A 30 26.61 -16.90 -0.01
C LYS A 30 26.28 -15.42 -0.07
N LEU A 31 27.06 -14.64 0.66
CA LEU A 31 27.10 -13.19 0.58
C LEU A 31 28.47 -12.79 0.03
N ASP A 32 28.47 -12.12 -1.12
CA ASP A 32 29.70 -11.72 -1.83
C ASP A 32 30.67 -12.92 -2.01
N ASP A 33 30.12 -14.06 -2.45
CA ASP A 33 30.78 -15.36 -2.62
C ASP A 33 31.33 -16.05 -1.37
N LYS A 34 31.20 -15.44 -0.17
CA LYS A 34 31.49 -16.09 1.11
C LYS A 34 30.28 -16.88 1.61
N ALA A 35 30.48 -18.15 1.94
CA ALA A 35 29.47 -18.98 2.58
C ALA A 35 29.16 -18.47 3.99
N VAL A 36 27.87 -18.27 4.31
CA VAL A 36 27.44 -17.71 5.60
C VAL A 36 26.42 -18.59 6.34
N ALA A 37 25.66 -19.42 5.61
CA ALA A 37 24.61 -20.26 6.18
C ALA A 37 24.16 -21.31 5.17
N TYR A 38 23.28 -22.22 5.60
CA TYR A 38 22.56 -23.14 4.72
C TYR A 38 21.06 -22.87 4.75
N ILE A 39 20.37 -23.15 3.64
CA ILE A 39 18.91 -23.15 3.54
C ILE A 39 18.41 -24.48 2.98
N GLU A 40 17.73 -25.25 3.80
CA GLU A 40 17.21 -26.57 3.46
C GLU A 40 15.66 -26.57 3.48
N GLY A 41 15.06 -27.66 3.00
CA GLY A 41 13.61 -27.85 3.00
C GLY A 41 12.91 -27.45 1.71
N LYS A 42 11.56 -27.48 1.74
CA LYS A 42 10.71 -27.21 0.58
C LYS A 42 9.56 -26.29 1.00
N LYS A 43 9.26 -25.32 0.13
CA LYS A 43 8.13 -24.40 0.32
C LYS A 43 6.85 -25.17 0.68
N PRO A 44 6.04 -24.67 1.62
CA PRO A 44 6.20 -23.38 2.32
C PRO A 44 7.16 -23.43 3.53
N ASN A 45 7.78 -24.57 3.86
CA ASN A 45 8.61 -24.71 5.06
C ASN A 45 10.09 -24.80 4.71
N LEU A 46 10.85 -23.80 5.11
CA LEU A 46 12.29 -23.73 4.93
C LEU A 46 12.99 -23.81 6.29
N GLN A 47 14.22 -24.28 6.31
CA GLN A 47 15.06 -24.29 7.49
C GLN A 47 16.36 -23.56 7.17
N ILE A 48 16.73 -22.60 8.00
CA ILE A 48 17.98 -21.85 7.87
C ILE A 48 18.92 -22.36 8.95
N LEU A 49 20.11 -22.81 8.56
CA LEU A 49 21.08 -23.44 9.45
C LEU A 49 22.40 -22.66 9.46
N SER A 50 23.07 -22.70 10.61
CA SER A 50 24.45 -22.18 10.74
C SER A 50 25.42 -23.05 9.92
N LEU A 51 26.60 -22.51 9.63
CA LEU A 51 27.64 -23.25 8.87
C LEU A 51 28.08 -24.54 9.56
N ASP A 52 28.11 -24.57 10.89
CA ASP A 52 28.39 -25.76 11.69
C ASP A 52 27.19 -26.69 11.90
N LYS A 53 26.01 -26.29 11.37
CA LYS A 53 24.71 -26.95 11.49
C LYS A 53 24.25 -27.21 12.93
N GLN A 54 24.85 -26.55 13.93
CA GLN A 54 24.46 -26.69 15.34
C GLN A 54 23.25 -25.82 15.69
N TYR A 55 22.99 -24.77 14.93
CA TYR A 55 21.83 -23.91 15.06
C TYR A 55 20.93 -24.03 13.84
N SER A 56 19.62 -24.02 14.08
CA SER A 56 18.64 -23.88 13.01
C SER A 56 17.39 -23.14 13.45
N VAL A 57 16.78 -22.43 12.51
CA VAL A 57 15.49 -21.76 12.66
C VAL A 57 14.59 -22.18 11.51
N SER A 58 13.34 -22.52 11.82
CA SER A 58 12.35 -22.82 10.77
C SER A 58 11.69 -21.53 10.29
N ALA A 59 11.48 -21.40 9.00
CA ALA A 59 10.75 -20.30 8.37
C ALA A 59 9.59 -20.87 7.54
N GLU A 60 8.37 -20.64 8.00
CA GLU A 60 7.15 -20.98 7.26
C GLU A 60 6.68 -19.76 6.46
N LEU A 61 6.60 -19.89 5.14
CA LEU A 61 6.17 -18.83 4.23
C LEU A 61 4.64 -18.73 4.23
N LYS A 62 4.12 -17.55 4.53
CA LYS A 62 2.69 -17.24 4.51
C LYS A 62 2.33 -16.30 3.37
N PHE A 63 1.12 -16.46 2.86
CA PHE A 63 0.57 -15.69 1.75
C PHE A 63 -0.91 -15.43 1.98
N LEU A 64 -1.35 -14.20 1.75
CA LEU A 64 -2.76 -13.83 1.75
C LEU A 64 -3.18 -13.51 0.31
N GLU A 65 -3.91 -14.43 -0.31
CA GLU A 65 -4.30 -14.35 -1.73
C GLU A 65 -5.02 -13.05 -2.08
N SER A 66 -5.96 -12.61 -1.24
CA SER A 66 -6.80 -11.42 -1.49
C SER A 66 -6.02 -10.11 -1.62
N THR A 67 -4.81 -10.04 -1.06
CA THR A 67 -3.97 -8.82 -1.10
C THR A 67 -2.63 -9.05 -1.79
N GLY A 68 -2.29 -10.29 -2.11
CA GLY A 68 -0.97 -10.67 -2.57
C GLY A 68 0.13 -10.56 -1.50
N LYS A 69 -0.19 -10.12 -0.27
CA LYS A 69 0.79 -9.88 0.79
C LYS A 69 1.37 -11.18 1.32
N ARG A 70 2.64 -11.13 1.72
CA ARG A 70 3.43 -12.26 2.19
C ARG A 70 4.17 -11.89 3.46
N TRP A 71 4.36 -12.88 4.30
CA TRP A 71 5.19 -12.79 5.51
C TRP A 71 5.76 -14.18 5.81
N MET A 72 6.59 -14.30 6.83
CA MET A 72 7.09 -15.59 7.30
C MET A 72 6.86 -15.72 8.80
N ILE A 73 6.62 -16.95 9.25
CA ILE A 73 6.64 -17.31 10.66
C ILE A 73 7.98 -17.98 10.95
N LEU A 74 8.77 -17.36 11.82
CA LEU A 74 10.00 -17.96 12.33
C LEU A 74 9.67 -18.77 13.57
N LYS A 75 10.23 -19.98 13.67
CA LYS A 75 10.10 -20.85 14.84
C LYS A 75 11.47 -21.27 15.35
N SER A 76 11.73 -21.00 16.62
CA SER A 76 12.94 -21.46 17.30
C SER A 76 12.85 -22.97 17.55
N ALA A 77 13.88 -23.72 17.15
CA ALA A 77 14.01 -25.12 17.52
C ALA A 77 14.27 -25.28 19.03
N LYS A 78 14.84 -24.27 19.70
CA LYS A 78 15.21 -24.30 21.11
C LYS A 78 14.03 -24.01 22.03
N SER A 79 13.31 -22.92 21.78
CA SER A 79 12.20 -22.50 22.66
C SER A 79 10.83 -22.97 22.20
N GLY A 80 10.70 -23.42 20.94
CA GLY A 80 9.42 -23.75 20.31
C GLY A 80 8.54 -22.53 20.02
N LYS A 81 8.93 -21.32 20.45
CA LYS A 81 8.20 -20.07 20.23
C LYS A 81 8.29 -19.63 18.78
N THR A 82 7.37 -18.76 18.40
CA THR A 82 7.29 -18.19 17.05
C THR A 82 7.16 -16.68 17.07
N ASN A 83 7.71 -16.02 16.06
CA ASN A 83 7.43 -14.63 15.75
C ASN A 83 7.36 -14.44 14.22
N GLU A 84 6.76 -13.34 13.76
CA GLU A 84 6.47 -13.11 12.35
C GLU A 84 7.39 -12.04 11.76
N VAL A 85 7.84 -12.25 10.53
CA VAL A 85 8.71 -11.30 9.80
C VAL A 85 8.05 -10.90 8.49
N ASP A 86 8.04 -9.60 8.23
CA ASP A 86 7.63 -9.01 6.97
C ASP A 86 8.76 -9.03 5.93
N TYR A 87 8.40 -8.99 4.66
CA TYR A 87 9.36 -8.79 3.59
C TYR A 87 9.40 -7.31 3.20
N LYS A 88 10.59 -6.70 3.21
CA LYS A 88 10.78 -5.38 2.59
C LYS A 88 10.68 -5.46 1.07
N LYS A 89 11.19 -6.54 0.49
CA LYS A 89 11.10 -6.87 -0.93
C LYS A 89 10.87 -8.38 -1.07
N PHE A 90 9.95 -8.76 -1.96
CA PHE A 90 9.66 -10.16 -2.23
C PHE A 90 9.65 -10.43 -3.72
N ASN A 91 10.36 -11.47 -4.15
CA ASN A 91 10.37 -11.97 -5.51
C ASN A 91 9.77 -13.40 -5.56
N PRO A 92 8.59 -13.59 -6.19
CA PRO A 92 7.95 -14.91 -6.25
C PRO A 92 8.75 -15.96 -7.02
N LEU A 93 9.61 -15.53 -7.97
CA LEU A 93 10.48 -16.41 -8.74
C LEU A 93 11.69 -16.89 -7.93
N ASN A 94 12.12 -16.11 -6.92
CA ASN A 94 13.25 -16.45 -6.06
C ASN A 94 12.93 -16.20 -4.57
N GLN A 95 12.06 -17.04 -4.03
CA GLN A 95 11.54 -16.88 -2.67
C GLN A 95 12.59 -17.19 -1.60
N GLN A 96 13.49 -18.16 -1.85
CA GLN A 96 14.60 -18.44 -0.92
C GLN A 96 15.48 -17.20 -0.78
N LYS A 97 15.84 -16.54 -1.89
CA LYS A 97 16.56 -15.26 -1.84
C LYS A 97 15.78 -14.18 -1.10
N SER A 98 14.47 -14.10 -1.29
CA SER A 98 13.61 -13.14 -0.56
C SER A 98 13.60 -13.39 0.96
N VAL A 99 13.66 -14.67 1.38
CA VAL A 99 13.81 -15.03 2.80
C VAL A 99 15.15 -14.54 3.34
N ILE A 100 16.24 -14.77 2.60
CA ILE A 100 17.56 -14.32 3.03
C ILE A 100 17.69 -12.80 3.04
N GLU A 101 17.08 -12.10 2.07
CA GLU A 101 16.98 -10.64 2.08
C GLU A 101 16.28 -10.12 3.35
N ALA A 102 15.18 -10.75 3.77
CA ALA A 102 14.51 -10.39 5.02
C ALA A 102 15.37 -10.71 6.26
N PHE A 103 16.13 -11.81 6.26
CA PHE A 103 17.07 -12.13 7.34
C PHE A 103 18.19 -11.08 7.43
N ILE A 104 18.72 -10.61 6.30
CA ILE A 104 19.72 -9.54 6.28
C ILE A 104 19.11 -8.22 6.78
N ASP A 105 17.92 -7.86 6.32
CA ASP A 105 17.22 -6.63 6.75
C ASP A 105 16.97 -6.59 8.27
N LYS A 106 16.77 -7.75 8.90
CA LYS A 106 16.59 -7.87 10.36
C LYS A 106 17.91 -8.08 11.13
N GLY A 107 19.05 -8.15 10.45
CA GLY A 107 20.35 -8.41 11.08
C GLY A 107 20.53 -9.85 11.57
N PHE A 108 19.75 -10.80 11.06
CA PHE A 108 19.84 -12.22 11.39
C PHE A 108 20.94 -12.95 10.64
N VAL A 109 21.35 -12.43 9.48
CA VAL A 109 22.48 -12.93 8.68
C VAL A 109 23.36 -11.75 8.30
N SER A 110 24.67 -11.95 8.44
CA SER A 110 25.70 -11.04 7.92
C SER A 110 26.82 -11.83 7.25
N ALA A 111 27.87 -11.15 6.83
CA ALA A 111 29.09 -11.79 6.34
C ALA A 111 29.74 -12.74 7.36
N ASP A 112 29.41 -12.63 8.65
CA ASP A 112 29.94 -13.49 9.72
C ASP A 112 29.09 -14.75 9.95
N GLY A 113 27.93 -14.85 9.30
CA GLY A 113 27.02 -15.98 9.43
C GLY A 113 25.68 -15.61 10.06
N LEU A 114 25.00 -16.62 10.62
CA LEU A 114 23.77 -16.40 11.38
C LEU A 114 24.08 -15.76 12.74
N ASN A 115 23.38 -14.66 13.02
CA ASN A 115 23.34 -14.06 14.34
C ASN A 115 22.26 -14.77 15.18
N THR A 116 22.64 -15.88 15.80
CA THR A 116 21.73 -16.74 16.57
C THR A 116 21.11 -16.01 17.76
N GLU A 117 21.85 -15.13 18.41
CA GLU A 117 21.34 -14.30 19.50
C GLU A 117 20.26 -13.32 19.03
N ALA A 118 20.49 -12.61 17.92
CA ALA A 118 19.49 -11.71 17.35
C ALA A 118 18.21 -12.45 16.92
N ILE A 119 18.36 -13.63 16.32
CA ILE A 119 17.21 -14.45 15.92
C ILE A 119 16.41 -14.90 17.16
N GLU A 120 17.08 -15.43 18.18
CA GLU A 120 16.40 -15.89 19.39
C GLU A 120 15.78 -14.73 20.16
N ASN A 121 16.46 -13.59 20.29
CA ASN A 121 15.90 -12.41 20.95
C ASN A 121 14.66 -11.91 20.22
N PHE A 122 14.67 -11.91 18.89
CA PHE A 122 13.50 -11.56 18.10
C PHE A 122 12.35 -12.55 18.27
N ILE A 123 12.61 -13.85 18.17
CA ILE A 123 11.57 -14.89 18.26
C ILE A 123 10.93 -14.93 19.65
N ASN A 124 11.73 -14.73 20.70
CA ASN A 124 11.27 -14.82 22.09
C ASN A 124 10.77 -13.48 22.65
N GLY A 125 10.95 -12.38 21.92
CA GLY A 125 10.49 -11.03 22.29
C GLY A 125 9.01 -10.79 22.04
N GLU A 126 8.62 -9.52 21.95
CA GLU A 126 7.24 -9.13 21.66
C GLU A 126 6.81 -9.57 20.26
N SER A 127 5.54 -9.96 20.15
CA SER A 127 4.95 -10.32 18.86
C SER A 127 4.98 -9.14 17.90
N SER A 128 5.50 -9.35 16.70
CA SER A 128 5.53 -8.32 15.65
C SER A 128 4.13 -8.00 15.10
N GLY A 129 3.20 -8.95 15.23
CA GLY A 129 1.81 -8.86 14.77
C GLY A 129 1.65 -8.66 13.26
N VAL A 130 2.65 -9.02 12.45
CA VAL A 130 2.68 -8.78 11.00
C VAL A 130 1.46 -9.41 10.30
N GLY A 131 1.18 -10.68 10.58
CA GLY A 131 0.07 -11.42 9.99
C GLY A 131 -1.29 -10.84 10.38
N ASN A 132 -1.44 -10.40 11.63
CA ASN A 132 -2.67 -9.75 12.10
C ASN A 132 -2.88 -8.41 11.40
N LYS A 133 -1.86 -7.55 11.33
CA LYS A 133 -1.93 -6.28 10.61
C LYS A 133 -2.31 -6.47 9.15
N ILE A 134 -1.70 -7.44 8.46
CA ILE A 134 -2.02 -7.78 7.07
C ILE A 134 -3.49 -8.19 6.92
N LYS A 135 -4.02 -9.03 7.83
CA LYS A 135 -5.41 -9.49 7.79
C LYS A 135 -6.40 -8.36 8.11
N GLU A 136 -6.09 -7.51 9.09
CA GLU A 136 -6.92 -6.37 9.47
C GLU A 136 -7.03 -5.38 8.32
N GLU A 137 -5.93 -5.04 7.66
CA GLU A 137 -5.93 -4.19 6.47
C GLU A 137 -6.75 -4.81 5.33
N ALA A 138 -6.59 -6.12 5.08
CA ALA A 138 -7.37 -6.82 4.06
C ALA A 138 -8.87 -6.83 4.37
N ASN A 139 -9.24 -7.05 5.63
CA ASN A 139 -10.63 -7.05 6.07
C ASN A 139 -11.24 -5.66 6.00
N ALA A 140 -10.48 -4.61 6.35
CA ALA A 140 -10.91 -3.23 6.22
C ALA A 140 -11.15 -2.86 4.74
N ALA A 141 -10.24 -3.27 3.84
CA ALA A 141 -10.39 -3.06 2.41
C ALA A 141 -11.61 -3.80 1.83
N ASN A 142 -11.78 -5.08 2.17
CA ASN A 142 -12.94 -5.87 1.74
C ASN A 142 -14.25 -5.31 2.31
N GLY A 143 -14.24 -4.86 3.57
CA GLY A 143 -15.39 -4.23 4.20
C GLY A 143 -15.76 -2.92 3.50
N LYS A 144 -14.78 -2.09 3.14
CA LYS A 144 -14.99 -0.87 2.38
C LYS A 144 -15.57 -1.18 0.99
N GLN A 145 -14.99 -2.14 0.27
CA GLN A 145 -15.47 -2.55 -1.04
C GLN A 145 -16.93 -3.05 -1.00
N LYS A 146 -17.27 -3.90 -0.03
CA LYS A 146 -18.65 -4.37 0.16
C LYS A 146 -19.63 -3.23 0.48
N ARG A 147 -19.20 -2.23 1.26
CA ARG A 147 -20.03 -1.04 1.52
C ARG A 147 -20.24 -0.22 0.26
N ILE A 148 -19.18 -0.01 -0.53
CA ILE A 148 -19.22 0.69 -1.81
C ILE A 148 -20.16 0.00 -2.80
N GLU A 149 -20.01 -1.31 -3.00
CA GLU A 149 -20.93 -2.12 -3.82
C GLU A 149 -22.37 -2.04 -3.30
N GLY A 150 -22.51 -2.03 -1.97
CA GLY A 150 -23.77 -1.86 -1.27
C GLY A 150 -24.43 -0.50 -1.44
N TYR A 151 -23.74 0.55 -1.91
CA TYR A 151 -24.38 1.85 -2.17
C TYR A 151 -25.12 1.91 -3.50
N GLN A 152 -24.77 1.00 -4.43
CA GLN A 152 -25.37 0.90 -5.77
C GLN A 152 -25.49 2.26 -6.48
N VAL A 153 -24.36 2.96 -6.55
CA VAL A 153 -24.25 4.29 -7.16
C VAL A 153 -23.79 4.17 -8.61
N ALA A 154 -24.37 5.00 -9.47
CA ALA A 154 -23.97 5.14 -10.87
C ALA A 154 -23.85 6.62 -11.25
N ILE A 155 -23.04 6.92 -12.25
CA ILE A 155 -22.85 8.27 -12.80
C ILE A 155 -23.14 8.20 -14.30
N ASP A 156 -23.94 9.11 -14.84
CA ASP A 156 -24.15 9.22 -16.29
C ASP A 156 -23.12 10.15 -16.96
N ASP A 157 -23.12 10.23 -18.28
CA ASP A 157 -22.16 11.06 -19.02
C ASP A 157 -22.35 12.58 -18.82
N ALA A 158 -23.49 13.01 -18.28
CA ALA A 158 -23.73 14.39 -17.88
C ALA A 158 -23.22 14.69 -16.46
N GLY A 159 -22.67 13.69 -15.76
CA GLY A 159 -22.20 13.83 -14.39
C GLY A 159 -23.31 13.77 -13.34
N VAL A 160 -24.51 13.30 -13.71
CA VAL A 160 -25.57 13.06 -12.75
C VAL A 160 -25.25 11.82 -11.92
N ILE A 161 -25.39 11.95 -10.60
CA ILE A 161 -25.21 10.84 -9.67
C ILE A 161 -26.58 10.21 -9.36
N TYR A 162 -26.66 8.89 -9.50
CA TYR A 162 -27.82 8.08 -9.17
C TYR A 162 -27.50 7.08 -8.06
N SER A 163 -28.46 6.81 -7.17
CA SER A 163 -28.42 5.66 -6.25
C SER A 163 -29.65 4.78 -6.46
N ALA A 164 -29.43 3.47 -6.59
CA ALA A 164 -30.52 2.51 -6.73
C ALA A 164 -31.26 2.22 -5.41
N ILE A 165 -30.75 2.71 -4.27
CA ILE A 165 -31.28 2.47 -2.91
C ILE A 165 -31.94 3.75 -2.34
N THR A 166 -32.13 4.77 -3.18
CA THR A 166 -32.94 5.95 -2.81
C THR A 166 -34.30 5.51 -2.24
N LYS A 167 -34.79 6.25 -1.24
CA LYS A 167 -36.12 6.04 -0.66
C LYS A 167 -37.25 6.47 -1.60
N ASP A 168 -36.94 7.31 -2.59
CA ASP A 168 -37.89 7.74 -3.61
C ASP A 168 -37.71 6.88 -4.87
N PRO A 169 -38.59 5.88 -5.12
CA PRO A 169 -38.50 5.02 -6.29
C PRO A 169 -38.68 5.78 -7.63
N ASN A 170 -39.20 7.01 -7.60
CA ASN A 170 -39.42 7.86 -8.77
C ASN A 170 -38.28 8.85 -9.02
N ASN A 171 -37.40 9.09 -8.02
CA ASN A 171 -36.25 9.98 -8.14
C ASN A 171 -34.98 9.36 -7.56
N LYS A 172 -34.25 8.68 -8.44
CA LYS A 172 -32.95 8.04 -8.13
C LYS A 172 -31.79 9.02 -8.14
N LYS A 173 -32.02 10.27 -8.52
CA LYS A 173 -30.99 11.31 -8.58
C LYS A 173 -30.59 11.70 -7.17
N ILE A 174 -29.29 11.76 -6.93
CA ILE A 174 -28.75 12.10 -5.60
C ILE A 174 -27.69 13.18 -5.65
N GLY A 175 -27.41 13.83 -6.78
CA GLY A 175 -26.44 14.91 -6.86
C GLY A 175 -25.76 14.98 -8.22
N TYR A 176 -24.68 15.75 -8.29
CA TYR A 176 -23.90 15.96 -9.50
C TYR A 176 -22.40 15.89 -9.22
N ILE A 177 -21.64 15.39 -10.18
CA ILE A 177 -20.19 15.50 -10.23
C ILE A 177 -19.80 16.10 -11.57
N LYS A 178 -18.93 17.11 -11.56
CA LYS A 178 -18.48 17.77 -12.78
C LYS A 178 -16.97 17.87 -12.83
N ILE A 179 -16.45 17.88 -14.05
CA ILE A 179 -15.05 18.18 -14.31
C ILE A 179 -14.91 19.69 -14.41
N VAL A 180 -13.96 20.23 -13.66
CA VAL A 180 -13.74 21.68 -13.60
C VAL A 180 -12.51 22.07 -14.41
N SER A 181 -11.52 21.18 -14.49
CA SER A 181 -10.34 21.39 -15.31
C SER A 181 -9.75 20.09 -15.82
N THR A 182 -9.21 20.16 -17.04
CA THR A 182 -8.49 19.09 -17.72
C THR A 182 -7.17 19.63 -18.27
N THR A 183 -6.21 18.73 -18.47
CA THR A 183 -4.98 19.01 -19.24
C THR A 183 -4.75 17.89 -20.24
N ALA A 184 -3.69 17.99 -21.04
CA ALA A 184 -3.22 16.89 -21.88
C ALA A 184 -2.88 15.61 -21.08
N LEU A 185 -2.67 15.72 -19.76
CA LEU A 185 -2.39 14.61 -18.86
C LEU A 185 -3.65 14.00 -18.22
N GLY A 186 -4.84 14.52 -18.55
CA GLY A 186 -6.12 14.04 -18.04
C GLY A 186 -6.84 15.04 -17.14
N VAL A 187 -7.87 14.56 -16.43
CA VAL A 187 -8.69 15.39 -15.54
C VAL A 187 -7.87 15.86 -14.36
N GLN A 188 -7.98 17.15 -14.03
CA GLN A 188 -7.24 17.77 -12.95
C GLN A 188 -8.08 18.05 -11.72
N LYS A 189 -9.38 18.30 -11.91
CA LYS A 189 -10.26 18.72 -10.83
C LYS A 189 -11.68 18.23 -11.06
N TYR A 190 -12.28 17.63 -10.03
CA TYR A 190 -13.72 17.40 -9.95
C TYR A 190 -14.33 18.24 -8.84
N GLU A 191 -15.59 18.61 -9.01
CA GLU A 191 -16.44 19.16 -7.96
C GLU A 191 -17.71 18.32 -7.85
N VAL A 192 -18.11 18.01 -6.61
CA VAL A 192 -19.35 17.30 -6.30
C VAL A 192 -20.34 18.26 -5.67
N TYR A 193 -21.58 18.22 -6.14
CA TYR A 193 -22.68 19.07 -5.71
C TYR A 193 -23.88 18.24 -5.28
N ASP A 194 -24.67 18.79 -4.36
CA ASP A 194 -25.99 18.25 -4.07
C ASP A 194 -27.04 18.67 -5.13
N LEU A 195 -28.30 18.26 -4.94
CA LEU A 195 -29.38 18.64 -5.85
C LEU A 195 -29.71 20.13 -5.77
N ASP A 196 -29.37 20.79 -4.67
CA ASP A 196 -29.56 22.22 -4.41
C ASP A 196 -28.39 23.08 -4.91
N GLN A 197 -27.40 22.48 -5.59
CA GLN A 197 -26.19 23.12 -6.11
C GLN A 197 -25.20 23.63 -5.04
N ASN A 198 -25.28 23.11 -3.81
CA ASN A 198 -24.25 23.35 -2.81
C ASN A 198 -23.03 22.48 -3.09
N LEU A 199 -21.84 23.09 -3.05
CA LEU A 199 -20.57 22.37 -3.23
C LEU A 199 -20.31 21.48 -2.01
N ILE A 200 -20.23 20.18 -2.24
CA ILE A 200 -19.95 19.17 -1.20
C ILE A 200 -18.45 18.97 -1.05
N ALA A 201 -17.75 18.84 -2.17
CA ALA A 201 -16.33 18.54 -2.17
C ALA A 201 -15.65 18.87 -3.48
N THR A 202 -14.33 19.02 -3.41
CA THR A 202 -13.46 19.27 -4.54
C THR A 202 -12.29 18.28 -4.52
N TRP A 203 -12.06 17.58 -5.63
CA TRP A 203 -10.92 16.68 -5.77
C TRP A 203 -9.84 17.28 -6.67
N TYR A 204 -8.56 17.07 -6.34
CA TYR A 204 -7.41 17.55 -7.09
C TYR A 204 -6.50 16.40 -7.50
N ASN A 205 -6.19 16.29 -8.79
CA ASN A 205 -5.21 15.33 -9.32
C ASN A 205 -3.78 15.78 -9.04
N MET A 206 -3.50 17.06 -9.32
CA MET A 206 -2.18 17.67 -9.17
C MET A 206 -2.15 18.69 -8.03
N SER A 207 -0.94 18.91 -7.49
CA SER A 207 -0.61 19.84 -6.40
C SER A 207 -1.26 21.21 -6.58
N SER A 208 -2.44 21.41 -5.99
CA SER A 208 -3.25 22.62 -6.12
C SER A 208 -3.68 23.13 -4.74
N LYS A 209 -3.83 24.45 -4.58
CA LYS A 209 -4.36 25.04 -3.34
C LYS A 209 -5.87 25.13 -3.37
N HIS A 210 -6.52 24.81 -2.26
CA HIS A 210 -7.93 25.09 -2.04
C HIS A 210 -8.09 26.38 -1.22
N PRO A 211 -9.06 27.27 -1.53
CA PRO A 211 -9.33 28.45 -0.70
C PRO A 211 -9.54 28.09 0.77
N GLY A 212 -8.85 28.78 1.68
CA GLY A 212 -8.94 28.50 3.11
C GLY A 212 -8.17 27.25 3.58
N TYR A 213 -7.36 26.63 2.70
CA TYR A 213 -6.51 25.49 3.05
C TYR A 213 -5.03 25.77 2.72
N ASP A 214 -4.16 25.64 3.72
CA ASP A 214 -2.77 26.11 3.63
C ASP A 214 -1.81 25.14 2.92
N LYS A 215 -2.27 23.91 2.61
CA LYS A 215 -1.45 22.88 1.97
C LYS A 215 -1.89 22.65 0.53
N PHE A 216 -0.95 22.17 -0.28
CA PHE A 216 -1.27 21.66 -1.60
C PHE A 216 -1.94 20.30 -1.48
N LEU A 217 -2.96 20.09 -2.30
CA LEU A 217 -3.70 18.84 -2.41
C LEU A 217 -3.22 18.07 -3.63
N TYR A 218 -2.99 16.76 -3.48
CA TYR A 218 -2.54 15.88 -4.55
C TYR A 218 -3.20 14.51 -4.42
N GLU A 219 -3.99 14.11 -5.43
CA GLU A 219 -4.88 12.94 -5.37
C GLU A 219 -5.75 12.94 -4.10
N GLU A 220 -6.28 14.12 -3.79
CA GLU A 220 -6.98 14.40 -2.53
C GLU A 220 -8.31 15.11 -2.78
N LEU A 221 -9.34 14.66 -2.06
CA LEU A 221 -10.67 15.24 -1.98
C LEU A 221 -10.76 16.08 -0.72
N ILE A 222 -11.06 17.37 -0.84
CA ILE A 222 -11.39 18.24 0.28
C ILE A 222 -12.90 18.53 0.30
N THR A 223 -13.54 18.36 1.43
CA THR A 223 -14.97 18.61 1.63
C THR A 223 -15.24 20.03 2.11
N PHE A 224 -16.49 20.49 2.03
CA PHE A 224 -16.91 21.83 2.48
C PHE A 224 -16.60 22.10 3.97
N ASP A 225 -16.48 21.05 4.79
CA ASP A 225 -16.10 21.11 6.21
C ASP A 225 -14.59 20.89 6.43
N ASN A 226 -13.77 21.07 5.39
CA ASN A 226 -12.30 20.98 5.39
C ASN A 226 -11.72 19.61 5.77
N LYS A 227 -12.51 18.52 5.69
CA LYS A 227 -11.94 17.17 5.80
C LYS A 227 -11.26 16.78 4.48
N VAL A 228 -10.15 16.06 4.59
CA VAL A 228 -9.35 15.65 3.43
C VAL A 228 -9.28 14.14 3.35
N PHE A 229 -9.61 13.59 2.18
CA PHE A 229 -9.59 12.16 1.89
C PHE A 229 -8.66 11.90 0.71
N LYS A 230 -7.83 10.85 0.82
CA LYS A 230 -6.94 10.45 -0.27
C LYS A 230 -7.67 9.55 -1.26
N ILE A 231 -7.71 9.95 -2.53
CA ILE A 231 -8.37 9.22 -3.61
C ILE A 231 -7.45 9.24 -4.82
N LYS A 232 -6.85 8.09 -5.12
CA LYS A 232 -5.89 7.95 -6.24
C LYS A 232 -6.56 8.18 -7.58
N TYR A 233 -5.81 8.75 -8.52
CA TYR A 233 -6.25 8.87 -9.89
C TYR A 233 -6.23 7.49 -10.58
N GLU A 234 -7.37 7.09 -11.15
CA GLU A 234 -7.50 5.85 -11.90
C GLU A 234 -7.82 6.16 -13.37
N SER A 235 -6.79 6.08 -14.23
CA SER A 235 -6.90 6.38 -15.65
C SER A 235 -7.54 5.28 -16.51
N SER A 236 -7.89 4.12 -15.91
CA SER A 236 -8.50 3.02 -16.66
C SER A 236 -9.91 3.43 -17.14
N GLY A 237 -10.03 3.78 -18.42
CA GLY A 237 -11.28 4.26 -19.04
C GLY A 237 -11.13 5.55 -19.85
N ALA A 238 -10.04 6.31 -19.68
CA ALA A 238 -9.77 7.55 -20.40
C ALA A 238 -9.14 7.29 -21.79
N ASN A 239 -9.91 6.67 -22.71
CA ASN A 239 -9.56 6.63 -24.13
C ASN A 239 -10.15 7.85 -24.85
N ILE A 240 -9.82 8.00 -26.14
CA ILE A 240 -9.94 9.17 -27.07
C ILE A 240 -11.28 9.95 -27.03
N GLN A 241 -12.32 9.43 -26.36
CA GLN A 241 -13.52 10.16 -25.98
C GLN A 241 -13.77 9.95 -24.47
N TYR A 242 -13.29 10.87 -23.65
CA TYR A 242 -13.50 10.82 -22.20
C TYR A 242 -15.01 10.78 -21.88
N ARG A 243 -15.42 9.85 -20.99
CA ARG A 243 -16.79 9.68 -20.51
C ARG A 243 -16.78 9.57 -19.00
N ILE A 244 -17.45 10.48 -18.29
CA ILE A 244 -17.46 10.49 -16.82
C ILE A 244 -18.22 9.28 -16.25
N SER A 245 -19.17 8.70 -16.99
CA SER A 245 -19.84 7.45 -16.59
C SER A 245 -18.90 6.24 -16.51
N ALA A 246 -17.80 6.27 -17.25
CA ALA A 246 -16.78 5.22 -17.26
C ALA A 246 -15.55 5.58 -16.40
N ASP A 247 -15.55 6.75 -15.76
CA ASP A 247 -14.44 7.22 -14.95
C ASP A 247 -14.51 6.68 -13.51
N LYS A 248 -13.61 5.75 -13.19
CA LYS A 248 -13.51 5.17 -11.85
C LYS A 248 -13.12 6.19 -10.78
N THR A 249 -12.33 7.21 -11.11
CA THR A 249 -11.99 8.28 -10.18
C THR A 249 -13.24 9.04 -9.76
N ALA A 250 -14.10 9.40 -10.71
CA ALA A 250 -15.38 10.06 -10.44
C ALA A 250 -16.27 9.22 -9.52
N LEU A 251 -16.39 7.91 -9.80
CA LEU A 251 -17.15 6.98 -8.97
C LEU A 251 -16.55 6.83 -7.55
N ASN A 252 -15.22 6.72 -7.44
CA ASN A 252 -14.52 6.61 -6.16
C ASN A 252 -14.71 7.86 -5.29
N ILE A 253 -14.68 9.06 -5.89
CA ILE A 253 -14.97 10.32 -5.21
C ILE A 253 -16.36 10.29 -4.56
N VAL A 254 -17.39 9.92 -5.33
CA VAL A 254 -18.77 9.88 -4.85
C VAL A 254 -18.93 8.83 -3.75
N ASN A 255 -18.35 7.66 -3.92
CA ASN A 255 -18.41 6.58 -2.93
C ASN A 255 -17.70 6.95 -1.63
N GLU A 256 -16.58 7.67 -1.68
CA GLU A 256 -15.87 8.13 -0.48
C GLU A 256 -16.75 9.09 0.34
N LEU A 257 -17.47 10.00 -0.33
CA LEU A 257 -18.39 10.91 0.34
C LEU A 257 -19.53 10.16 1.05
N ILE A 258 -20.12 9.18 0.39
CA ILE A 258 -21.21 8.38 0.95
C ILE A 258 -20.71 7.51 2.13
N ASP A 259 -19.54 6.89 2.03
CA ASP A 259 -18.93 6.11 3.13
C ASP A 259 -18.67 6.97 4.37
N ASN A 260 -18.33 8.25 4.14
CA ASN A 260 -18.14 9.24 5.19
C ASN A 260 -19.43 10.00 5.57
N LYS A 261 -20.60 9.51 5.16
CA LYS A 261 -21.93 9.99 5.54
C LYS A 261 -22.27 11.41 5.05
N TYR A 262 -21.61 11.90 4.00
CA TYR A 262 -22.01 13.13 3.35
C TYR A 262 -23.31 12.91 2.57
N VAL A 263 -24.30 13.77 2.82
CA VAL A 263 -25.58 13.74 2.09
C VAL A 263 -25.41 14.46 0.77
N LEU A 264 -25.71 13.77 -0.33
CA LEU A 264 -25.62 14.33 -1.68
C LEU A 264 -27.00 14.81 -2.20
N GLN A 265 -28.12 14.35 -1.65
CA GLN A 265 -29.45 14.77 -2.16
C GLN A 265 -29.75 16.23 -1.82
N HIS A 266 -30.02 16.49 -0.55
CA HIS A 266 -30.32 17.82 -0.03
C HIS A 266 -29.62 17.91 1.32
N GLN A 267 -28.73 18.89 1.50
CA GLN A 267 -28.07 19.04 2.80
C GLN A 267 -29.03 19.48 3.93
N GLY A 268 -30.28 19.80 3.60
CA GLY A 268 -31.21 20.43 4.52
C GLY A 268 -30.72 21.85 4.79
N THR A 269 -31.60 22.84 4.66
CA THR A 269 -31.27 24.18 5.16
C THR A 269 -30.99 24.07 6.66
N ALA A 270 -29.73 24.20 7.06
CA ALA A 270 -29.41 24.72 8.38
C ALA A 270 -30.03 26.13 8.40
N ARG A 271 -31.21 26.24 9.01
CA ARG A 271 -31.78 27.52 9.43
C ARG A 271 -31.18 27.88 10.78
#